data_AF-A0A9D5IL00-F1
#
_entry.id   AF-A0A9D5IL00-F1
#
_cell.length_a   1.000
_cell.length_b   1.000
_cell.length_c   1.000
_cell.angle_alpha   90.00
_cell.angle_beta   90.00
_cell.angle_gamma   90.00
#
_symmetry.space_group_name_H-M   'P 1'
#
loop_
_entity.id
_entity.type
_entity.pdbx_description
1 polymer ?
#
loop_
_entity_poly.entity_id
_entity_poly.type
_entity_poly.pdbx_seq_one_letter_code
_entity_poly.pdbx_strand_id
1 'polypeptide(L)'
;MGRGDSPMPRVRIPVRLTDTFAAADDRTLLARFAGDRDETAFATIVRRHARMVYGVCKRAVRDEHLAEDAFQAVFLVLARDATDRVAASSVGGWLFGIARRIGLAARRHEDRRLRRDLGRGTEFSRSPESTFDDLLEVLDEELAKLPEEYRAPLIACFLEERTLDEAAKHLGWSLSTLRRRLDRGKELLRVRLTRRGATLASGLLAGTLAPSVQAAVPARLLRGAVEPSPLAKSLAAETVRSLVGIKLVLATVALVTLGGLGLALTSRVDGSTPHVPPSQPVAPSVSPAPRFVERTPWVTVTGRVVFPSERAIPPQRFVAESAIKDLEFFGGATEGDVVIDPRTRGLANAVVWLRPDTDDKKAAFPVDKIHPALGAAQSQDHSVFMSAGGFTPRVIAARAGDRVAFRNATPVAFNVNYHEGVAQLERPEGDARTFNVLLPNGATHTTSRLPALTGCDSFRDNIHPWVRGYVWAFDHPYFAVTDANGNFTIPNAPAGTWRLTVWHEKAGYRNGAAGRLGEPIAIGGNGKAQLGEVVHASPGWND
;
A
#
# COMPACT_ATOMS: atom_id res chain seq x y z
N MET A 1 -19.06 -54.74 29.04
CA MET A 1 -18.44 -54.51 27.71
C MET A 1 -18.56 -53.01 27.40
N GLY A 2 -17.63 -52.13 27.76
CA GLY A 2 -16.19 -52.21 27.56
C GLY A 2 -15.80 -51.62 26.18
N ARG A 3 -16.08 -50.34 25.92
CA ARG A 3 -15.47 -49.62 24.78
C ARG A 3 -14.35 -48.75 25.34
N GLY A 4 -13.13 -49.27 25.18
CA GLY A 4 -11.92 -48.69 25.74
C GLY A 4 -11.47 -47.41 25.04
N ASP A 5 -10.74 -46.62 25.82
CA ASP A 5 -9.82 -45.57 25.39
C ASP A 5 -9.02 -46.00 24.14
N SER A 6 -9.24 -45.32 23.01
CA SER A 6 -8.24 -45.30 21.94
C SER A 6 -7.10 -44.38 22.38
N PRO A 7 -5.85 -44.86 22.47
CA PRO A 7 -4.73 -44.04 22.88
C PRO A 7 -4.42 -42.97 21.83
N MET A 8 -4.06 -41.78 22.30
CA MET A 8 -3.56 -40.66 21.48
C MET A 8 -2.34 -41.10 20.64
N PRO A 9 -2.29 -40.86 19.32
CA PRO A 9 -1.13 -41.21 18.51
C PRO A 9 0.02 -40.24 18.79
N ARG A 10 1.22 -40.79 19.02
CA ARG A 10 2.47 -40.05 19.16
C ARG A 10 2.95 -39.59 17.77
N VAL A 11 2.91 -38.30 17.51
CA VAL A 11 3.48 -37.67 16.31
C VAL A 11 5.02 -37.76 16.37
N ARG A 12 5.65 -38.37 15.36
CA ARG A 12 7.10 -38.38 15.17
C ARG A 12 7.42 -37.83 13.79
N ILE A 13 8.07 -36.65 13.76
CA ILE A 13 8.49 -35.98 12.52
C ILE A 13 9.88 -36.49 12.11
N PRO A 14 10.04 -37.15 10.94
CA PRO A 14 11.36 -37.32 10.34
C PRO A 14 11.79 -36.01 9.67
N VAL A 15 12.97 -35.51 10.05
CA VAL A 15 13.63 -34.39 9.38
C VAL A 15 14.21 -34.87 8.06
N ARG A 16 13.51 -34.60 6.95
CA ARG A 16 14.05 -34.26 5.62
C ARG A 16 12.89 -33.91 4.69
N LEU A 17 12.73 -32.63 4.37
CA LEU A 17 11.77 -32.16 3.38
C LEU A 17 12.42 -32.22 2.00
N THR A 18 11.78 -32.92 1.08
CA THR A 18 11.98 -32.73 -0.37
C THR A 18 11.37 -31.39 -0.80
N ASP A 19 12.03 -30.68 -1.72
CA ASP A 19 11.68 -29.34 -2.26
C ASP A 19 10.23 -29.18 -2.77
N THR A 20 9.50 -30.27 -2.96
CA THR A 20 8.15 -30.31 -3.54
C THR A 20 7.06 -29.62 -2.72
N PHE A 21 7.25 -29.40 -1.41
CA PHE A 21 6.21 -28.82 -0.54
C PHE A 21 6.29 -27.29 -0.36
N ALA A 22 7.41 -26.66 -0.73
CA ALA A 22 7.55 -25.20 -0.62
C ALA A 22 6.61 -24.45 -1.58
N ALA A 23 6.26 -25.05 -2.72
CA ALA A 23 5.49 -24.43 -3.80
C ALA A 23 3.96 -24.60 -3.72
N ALA A 24 3.44 -25.52 -2.90
CA ALA A 24 2.00 -25.79 -2.82
C ALA A 24 1.23 -24.70 -2.05
N ASP A 25 0.02 -24.35 -2.50
CA ASP A 25 -0.85 -23.42 -1.79
C ASP A 25 -1.50 -24.06 -0.54
N ASP A 26 -1.98 -23.23 0.38
CA ASP A 26 -2.46 -23.72 1.69
C ASP A 26 -3.77 -24.52 1.58
N ARG A 27 -4.56 -24.30 0.52
CA ARG A 27 -5.77 -25.10 0.26
C ARG A 27 -5.39 -26.52 -0.13
N THR A 28 -4.38 -26.68 -0.97
CA THR A 28 -3.84 -27.97 -1.39
C THR A 28 -3.22 -28.71 -0.21
N LEU A 29 -2.44 -28.02 0.62
CA LEU A 29 -1.87 -28.60 1.83
C LEU A 29 -2.96 -29.06 2.81
N LEU A 30 -4.02 -28.26 2.98
CA LEU A 30 -5.12 -28.60 3.87
C LEU A 30 -5.93 -29.79 3.34
N ALA A 31 -6.18 -29.86 2.03
CA ALA A 31 -6.85 -30.99 1.40
C ALA A 31 -6.07 -32.30 1.58
N ARG A 32 -4.74 -32.27 1.41
CA ARG A 32 -3.85 -33.42 1.67
C ARG A 32 -3.91 -33.88 3.13
N PHE A 33 -3.91 -32.93 4.07
CA PHE A 33 -4.06 -33.29 5.48
C PHE A 33 -5.46 -33.84 5.80
N ALA A 34 -6.52 -33.28 5.21
CA ALA A 34 -7.89 -33.73 5.45
C ALA A 34 -8.15 -35.14 4.89
N GLY A 35 -7.60 -35.46 3.72
CA GLY A 35 -7.75 -36.76 3.06
C GLY A 35 -6.80 -37.82 3.61
N ASP A 36 -5.49 -37.56 3.53
CA ASP A 36 -4.45 -38.57 3.76
C ASP A 36 -3.83 -38.50 5.15
N ARG A 37 -4.25 -37.54 5.98
CA ARG A 37 -3.60 -37.21 7.27
C ARG A 37 -2.11 -36.93 7.11
N ASP A 38 -1.72 -36.30 6.00
CA ASP A 38 -0.34 -35.89 5.72
C ASP A 38 0.17 -34.89 6.78
N GLU A 39 0.95 -35.40 7.73
CA GLU A 39 1.55 -34.63 8.82
C GLU A 39 2.52 -33.56 8.30
N THR A 40 3.15 -33.80 7.15
CA THR A 40 4.11 -32.88 6.53
C THR A 40 3.39 -31.67 5.95
N ALA A 41 2.24 -31.89 5.32
CA ALA A 41 1.36 -30.83 4.84
C ALA A 41 0.84 -29.99 6.01
N PHE A 42 0.38 -30.63 7.10
CA PHE A 42 -0.07 -29.94 8.29
C PHE A 42 1.04 -29.13 8.98
N ALA A 43 2.23 -29.71 9.16
CA ALA A 43 3.39 -29.02 9.73
C ALA A 43 3.83 -27.82 8.88
N THR A 44 3.62 -27.87 7.57
CA THR A 44 3.89 -26.73 6.68
C THR A 44 2.87 -25.61 6.88
N ILE A 45 1.58 -25.92 7.05
CA ILE A 45 0.55 -24.94 7.41
C ILE A 45 0.87 -24.30 8.76
N VAL A 46 1.19 -25.11 9.78
CA VAL A 46 1.56 -24.61 11.12
C VAL A 46 2.73 -23.63 11.02
N ARG A 47 3.83 -24.00 10.35
CA ARG A 47 5.00 -23.13 10.21
C ARG A 47 4.69 -21.82 9.49
N ARG A 48 3.90 -21.86 8.41
CA ARG A 48 3.52 -20.67 7.63
C ARG A 48 2.70 -19.68 8.46
N HIS A 49 1.80 -20.18 9.31
CA HIS A 49 0.82 -19.35 10.03
C HIS A 49 1.16 -19.10 11.49
N ALA A 50 2.18 -19.75 12.04
CA ALA A 50 2.47 -19.72 13.47
C ALA A 50 2.69 -18.31 14.03
N ARG A 51 3.44 -17.46 13.31
CA ARG A 51 3.73 -16.10 13.77
C ARG A 51 2.46 -15.25 13.89
N MET A 52 1.58 -15.33 12.89
CA MET A 52 0.29 -14.64 12.89
C MET A 52 -0.59 -15.15 14.04
N VAL A 53 -0.76 -16.47 14.16
CA VAL A 53 -1.62 -17.09 15.19
C VAL A 53 -1.12 -16.76 16.59
N TYR A 54 0.19 -16.90 16.84
CA TYR A 54 0.78 -16.60 18.14
C TYR A 54 0.64 -15.11 18.49
N GLY A 55 0.87 -14.21 17.52
CA GLY A 55 0.68 -12.78 17.72
C GLY A 55 -0.74 -12.41 18.10
N VAL A 56 -1.75 -12.99 17.45
CA VAL A 56 -3.18 -12.78 17.78
C VAL A 56 -3.50 -13.32 19.18
N CYS A 57 -3.04 -14.53 19.53
CA CYS A 57 -3.26 -15.11 20.85
C CYS A 57 -2.62 -14.26 21.96
N LYS A 58 -1.37 -13.82 21.76
CA LYS A 58 -0.61 -13.00 22.72
C LYS A 58 -1.32 -11.68 23.03
N ARG A 59 -1.79 -10.97 21.99
CA ARG A 59 -2.58 -9.73 22.16
C ARG A 59 -3.89 -9.96 22.89
N ALA A 60 -4.56 -11.06 22.60
CA ALA A 60 -5.86 -11.36 23.20
C ALA A 60 -5.78 -11.65 24.71
N VAL A 61 -4.73 -12.35 25.16
CA VAL A 61 -4.64 -12.86 26.55
C VAL A 61 -3.67 -12.09 27.44
N ARG A 62 -2.70 -11.36 26.86
CA ARG A 62 -1.66 -10.56 27.57
C ARG A 62 -0.86 -11.37 28.62
N ASP A 63 -0.76 -12.68 28.43
CA ASP A 63 -0.01 -13.64 29.24
C ASP A 63 0.68 -14.65 28.32
N GLU A 64 1.97 -14.93 28.55
CA GLU A 64 2.75 -15.77 27.63
C GLU A 64 2.32 -17.24 27.65
N HIS A 65 2.07 -17.80 28.84
CA HIS A 65 1.69 -19.20 28.98
C HIS A 65 0.28 -19.46 28.44
N LEU A 66 -0.65 -18.55 28.72
CA LEU A 66 -2.01 -18.61 28.21
C LEU A 66 -2.05 -18.40 26.69
N ALA A 67 -1.11 -17.63 26.13
CA ALA A 67 -0.96 -17.47 24.68
C ALA A 67 -0.50 -18.75 24.00
N GLU A 68 0.40 -19.52 24.64
CA GLU A 68 0.83 -20.84 24.15
C GLU A 68 -0.31 -21.86 24.17
N ASP A 69 -1.11 -21.88 25.25
CA ASP A 69 -2.28 -22.75 25.35
C ASP A 69 -3.34 -22.41 24.29
N ALA A 70 -3.59 -21.12 24.08
CA ALA A 70 -4.47 -20.65 23.02
C ALA A 70 -3.91 -21.01 21.62
N PHE A 71 -2.62 -20.83 21.38
CA PHE A 71 -1.95 -21.21 20.14
C PHE A 71 -2.10 -22.70 19.82
N GLN A 72 -1.84 -23.57 20.80
CA GLN A 72 -1.99 -25.01 20.65
C GLN A 72 -3.46 -25.38 20.36
N ALA A 73 -4.41 -24.74 21.05
CA ALA A 73 -5.82 -24.96 20.83
C ALA A 73 -6.28 -24.60 19.40
N VAL A 74 -5.73 -23.53 18.79
CA VAL A 74 -6.05 -23.14 17.40
C VAL A 74 -5.72 -24.26 16.42
N PHE A 75 -4.50 -24.79 16.48
CA PHE A 75 -4.09 -25.85 15.56
C PHE A 75 -4.73 -27.20 15.90
N LEU A 76 -5.12 -27.45 17.15
CA LEU A 76 -5.98 -28.58 17.50
C LEU A 76 -7.38 -28.48 16.87
N VAL A 77 -7.97 -27.28 16.83
CA VAL A 77 -9.25 -27.07 16.14
C VAL A 77 -9.09 -27.30 14.64
N LEU A 78 -8.00 -26.79 14.03
CA LEU A 78 -7.71 -27.05 12.61
C LEU A 78 -7.54 -28.56 12.32
N ALA A 79 -6.83 -29.29 13.20
CA ALA A 79 -6.61 -30.72 13.03
C ALA A 79 -7.91 -31.55 13.09
N ARG A 80 -8.90 -31.06 13.87
CA ARG A 80 -10.20 -31.70 14.08
C ARG A 80 -11.26 -31.30 13.05
N ASP A 81 -11.19 -30.08 12.53
CA ASP A 81 -12.19 -29.47 11.64
C ASP A 81 -11.55 -28.91 10.36
N ALA A 82 -10.86 -29.78 9.61
CA ALA A 82 -10.27 -29.47 8.31
C ALA A 82 -11.33 -29.51 7.18
N THR A 83 -12.49 -28.85 7.37
CA THR A 83 -13.70 -28.95 6.52
C THR A 83 -13.83 -27.86 5.44
N ASP A 84 -14.84 -28.00 4.58
CA ASP A 84 -15.31 -27.04 3.56
C ASP A 84 -15.45 -25.59 4.06
N ARG A 85 -15.65 -25.40 5.37
CA ARG A 85 -15.71 -24.06 5.98
C ARG A 85 -14.40 -23.29 5.85
N VAL A 86 -13.28 -23.99 5.93
CA VAL A 86 -11.96 -23.38 5.69
C VAL A 86 -11.79 -23.06 4.21
N ALA A 87 -12.40 -23.85 3.31
CA ALA A 87 -12.34 -23.65 1.86
C ALA A 87 -13.14 -22.43 1.36
N ALA A 88 -14.21 -22.05 2.08
CA ALA A 88 -15.04 -20.87 1.82
C ALA A 88 -14.36 -19.53 2.21
N SER A 89 -13.33 -19.58 3.06
CA SER A 89 -12.47 -18.46 3.45
C SER A 89 -11.02 -18.70 3.01
N SER A 90 -10.09 -17.76 3.24
CA SER A 90 -8.68 -18.13 3.18
C SER A 90 -8.27 -18.89 4.46
N VAL A 91 -7.28 -19.79 4.37
CA VAL A 91 -6.76 -20.53 5.54
C VAL A 91 -6.28 -19.54 6.61
N GLY A 92 -5.56 -18.50 6.20
CA GLY A 92 -5.14 -17.40 7.06
C GLY A 92 -6.29 -16.64 7.72
N GLY A 93 -7.32 -16.29 6.95
CA GLY A 93 -8.51 -15.59 7.43
C GLY A 93 -9.30 -16.41 8.46
N TRP A 94 -9.41 -17.73 8.23
CA TRP A 94 -10.02 -18.66 9.17
C TRP A 94 -9.20 -18.78 10.46
N LEU A 95 -7.87 -18.98 10.33
CA LEU A 95 -6.96 -19.12 11.47
C LEU A 95 -6.97 -17.87 12.36
N PHE A 96 -6.96 -16.68 11.77
CA PHE A 96 -7.12 -15.42 12.49
C PHE A 96 -8.43 -15.40 13.30
N GLY A 97 -9.55 -15.76 12.68
CA GLY A 97 -10.86 -15.76 13.33
C GLY A 97 -10.94 -16.74 14.52
N ILE A 98 -10.37 -17.93 14.36
CA ILE A 98 -10.30 -18.95 15.43
C ILE A 98 -9.32 -18.53 16.53
N ALA A 99 -8.14 -18.01 16.19
CA ALA A 99 -7.16 -17.50 17.15
C ALA A 99 -7.75 -16.42 18.05
N ARG A 100 -8.45 -15.44 17.46
CA ARG A 100 -9.14 -14.40 18.23
C ARG A 100 -10.21 -14.98 19.14
N ARG A 101 -11.03 -15.91 18.65
CA ARG A 101 -12.10 -16.55 19.44
C ARG A 101 -11.54 -17.31 20.64
N ILE A 102 -10.50 -18.12 20.42
CA ILE A 102 -9.85 -18.93 21.44
C ILE A 102 -9.12 -18.04 22.44
N GLY A 103 -8.36 -17.03 21.99
CA GLY A 103 -7.71 -16.08 22.89
C GLY A 103 -8.69 -15.37 23.81
N LEU A 104 -9.82 -14.89 23.29
CA LEU A 104 -10.86 -14.27 24.13
C LEU A 104 -11.54 -15.26 25.09
N ALA A 105 -11.68 -16.53 24.69
CA ALA A 105 -12.20 -17.58 25.57
C ALA A 105 -11.21 -17.91 26.71
N ALA A 106 -9.92 -18.00 26.38
CA ALA A 106 -8.83 -18.20 27.33
C ALA A 106 -8.75 -17.06 28.35
N ARG A 107 -8.80 -15.80 27.90
CA ARG A 107 -8.86 -14.64 28.80
C ARG A 107 -10.07 -14.70 29.75
N ARG A 108 -11.26 -14.97 29.22
CA ARG A 108 -12.47 -15.14 30.06
C ARG A 108 -12.38 -16.32 31.03
N HIS A 109 -11.68 -17.38 30.66
CA HIS A 109 -11.46 -18.53 31.55
C HIS A 109 -10.55 -18.13 32.71
N GLU A 110 -9.46 -17.42 32.43
CA GLU A 110 -8.52 -16.95 33.45
C GLU A 110 -9.13 -15.88 34.36
N ASP A 111 -9.87 -14.90 33.80
CA ASP A 111 -10.62 -13.92 34.60
C ASP A 111 -11.59 -14.60 35.58
N ARG A 112 -12.26 -15.67 35.13
CA ARG A 112 -13.16 -16.46 35.98
C ARG A 112 -12.42 -17.28 37.03
N ARG A 113 -11.20 -17.73 36.74
CA ARG A 113 -10.34 -18.44 37.70
C ARG A 113 -9.84 -17.46 38.78
N LEU A 114 -9.24 -16.35 38.38
CA LEU A 114 -8.75 -15.31 39.30
C LEU A 114 -9.86 -14.81 40.23
N ARG A 115 -11.07 -14.57 39.71
CA ARG A 115 -12.24 -14.19 40.53
C ARG A 115 -12.69 -15.26 41.53
N ARG A 116 -12.46 -16.54 41.24
CA ARG A 116 -12.74 -17.65 42.18
C ARG A 116 -11.65 -17.75 43.24
N ASP A 117 -10.40 -17.58 42.84
CA ASP A 117 -9.22 -17.72 43.70
C ASP A 117 -9.06 -16.53 44.67
N LEU A 118 -9.51 -15.32 44.29
CA LEU A 118 -9.38 -14.10 45.10
C LEU A 118 -10.51 -13.85 46.13
N GLY A 119 -11.61 -14.61 46.09
CA GLY A 119 -12.80 -14.34 46.90
C GLY A 119 -13.50 -13.01 46.53
N ARG A 120 -14.79 -12.85 46.90
CA ARG A 120 -15.50 -11.57 46.72
C ARG A 120 -14.89 -10.52 47.65
N GLY A 121 -13.96 -9.68 47.18
CA GLY A 121 -13.49 -8.56 48.00
C GLY A 121 -12.30 -7.74 47.52
N THR A 122 -11.54 -8.18 46.52
CA THR A 122 -10.39 -7.39 46.02
C THR A 122 -10.65 -6.93 44.59
N GLU A 123 -11.06 -5.66 44.44
CA GLU A 123 -11.01 -4.98 43.16
C GLU A 123 -9.56 -4.81 42.72
N PHE A 124 -9.16 -5.62 41.74
CA PHE A 124 -7.92 -5.38 41.02
C PHE A 124 -8.10 -4.11 40.17
N SER A 125 -7.52 -3.01 40.64
CA SER A 125 -7.25 -1.86 39.77
C SER A 125 -6.23 -2.32 38.74
N ARG A 126 -6.65 -2.49 37.47
CA ARG A 126 -5.69 -2.63 36.37
C ARG A 126 -4.86 -1.34 36.35
N SER A 127 -3.53 -1.48 36.36
CA SER A 127 -2.64 -0.34 36.15
C SER A 127 -3.09 0.43 34.89
N PRO A 128 -3.19 1.77 34.91
CA PRO A 128 -3.71 2.58 33.80
C PRO A 128 -2.75 2.68 32.59
N GLU A 129 -1.87 1.70 32.41
CA GLU A 129 -0.64 1.87 31.64
C GLU A 129 -0.64 1.21 30.25
N SER A 130 -1.80 0.91 29.65
CA SER A 130 -1.81 0.30 28.31
C SER A 130 -2.91 0.81 27.37
N THR A 131 -2.78 2.06 26.95
CA THR A 131 -3.51 2.59 25.79
C THR A 131 -3.22 1.82 24.49
N PHE A 132 -2.03 1.22 24.36
CA PHE A 132 -1.60 0.51 23.15
C PHE A 132 -2.19 -0.91 23.01
N ASP A 133 -2.20 -1.74 24.06
CA ASP A 133 -2.81 -3.07 23.95
C ASP A 133 -4.35 -2.99 23.82
N ASP A 134 -4.97 -1.96 24.40
CA ASP A 134 -6.40 -1.69 24.25
C ASP A 134 -6.73 -1.28 22.79
N LEU A 135 -5.84 -0.53 22.15
CA LEU A 135 -5.94 -0.16 20.73
C LEU A 135 -5.77 -1.37 19.80
N LEU A 136 -4.84 -2.27 20.12
CA LEU A 136 -4.62 -3.50 19.37
C LEU A 136 -5.79 -4.49 19.48
N GLU A 137 -6.44 -4.55 20.64
CA GLU A 137 -7.67 -5.33 20.81
C GLU A 137 -8.83 -4.77 19.97
N VAL A 138 -9.00 -3.44 19.97
CA VAL A 138 -9.99 -2.75 19.13
C VAL A 138 -9.72 -2.98 17.63
N LEU A 139 -8.46 -3.06 17.24
CA LEU A 139 -8.04 -3.38 15.86
C LEU A 139 -8.44 -4.80 15.46
N ASP A 140 -8.08 -5.81 16.27
CA ASP A 140 -8.44 -7.20 16.00
C ASP A 140 -9.98 -7.40 16.00
N GLU A 141 -10.71 -6.64 16.83
CA GLU A 141 -12.17 -6.56 16.82
C GLU A 141 -12.74 -6.06 15.49
N GLU A 142 -12.28 -4.91 15.00
CA GLU A 142 -12.82 -4.32 13.78
C GLU A 142 -12.37 -5.10 12.54
N LEU A 143 -11.15 -5.64 12.53
CA LEU A 143 -10.67 -6.54 11.49
C LEU A 143 -11.54 -7.80 11.40
N ALA A 144 -11.96 -8.38 12.53
CA ALA A 144 -12.83 -9.55 12.56
C ALA A 144 -14.26 -9.29 12.04
N LYS A 145 -14.72 -8.03 12.05
CA LYS A 145 -16.06 -7.63 11.56
C LYS A 145 -16.08 -7.28 10.07
N LEU A 146 -14.92 -7.24 9.41
CA LEU A 146 -14.87 -6.99 7.97
C LEU A 146 -15.37 -8.21 7.18
N PRO A 147 -16.06 -8.00 6.04
CA PRO A 147 -16.35 -9.07 5.10
C PRO A 147 -15.07 -9.78 4.65
N GLU A 148 -15.14 -11.09 4.43
CA GLU A 148 -13.97 -11.94 4.16
C GLU A 148 -13.15 -11.46 2.97
N GLU A 149 -13.81 -10.99 1.91
CA GLU A 149 -13.13 -10.48 0.71
C GLU A 149 -12.25 -9.25 0.96
N TYR A 150 -12.50 -8.49 2.03
CA TYR A 150 -11.70 -7.34 2.43
C TYR A 150 -10.77 -7.64 3.61
N ARG A 151 -11.15 -8.60 4.45
CA ARG A 151 -10.38 -9.05 5.61
C ARG A 151 -9.17 -9.91 5.21
N ALA A 152 -9.37 -10.90 4.34
CA ALA A 152 -8.33 -11.80 3.88
C ALA A 152 -7.07 -11.10 3.33
N PRO A 153 -7.16 -10.06 2.47
CA PRO A 153 -5.96 -9.37 1.98
C PRO A 153 -5.26 -8.55 3.05
N LEU A 154 -6.00 -8.02 4.04
CA LEU A 154 -5.40 -7.32 5.18
C LEU A 154 -4.60 -8.28 6.06
N ILE A 155 -5.16 -9.46 6.36
CA ILE A 155 -4.47 -10.50 7.13
C ILE A 155 -3.21 -10.98 6.40
N ALA A 156 -3.35 -11.34 5.11
CA ALA A 156 -2.25 -11.84 4.31
C ALA A 156 -1.08 -10.84 4.24
N CYS A 157 -1.36 -9.56 3.99
CA CYS A 157 -0.30 -8.56 3.81
C CYS A 157 0.28 -8.05 5.15
N PHE A 158 -0.56 -7.85 6.17
CA PHE A 158 -0.14 -7.16 7.39
C PHE A 158 0.11 -8.08 8.58
N LEU A 159 -0.57 -9.23 8.68
CA LEU A 159 -0.36 -10.18 9.79
C LEU A 159 0.50 -11.37 9.39
N GLU A 160 0.43 -11.81 8.14
CA GLU A 160 1.27 -12.89 7.59
C GLU A 160 2.51 -12.35 6.85
N GLU A 161 2.64 -11.03 6.73
CA GLU A 161 3.80 -10.35 6.10
C GLU A 161 4.06 -10.79 4.65
N ARG A 162 3.02 -11.25 3.93
CA ARG A 162 3.15 -11.60 2.52
C ARG A 162 3.27 -10.35 1.66
N THR A 163 4.09 -10.43 0.62
CA THR A 163 4.06 -9.44 -0.46
C THR A 163 2.69 -9.45 -1.16
N LEU A 164 2.36 -8.38 -1.88
CA LEU A 164 1.10 -8.34 -2.65
C LEU A 164 1.01 -9.49 -3.66
N ASP A 165 2.11 -9.88 -4.28
CA ASP A 165 2.12 -10.99 -5.25
C ASP A 165 1.92 -12.35 -4.57
N GLU A 166 2.58 -12.59 -3.44
CA GLU A 166 2.37 -13.79 -2.64
C GLU A 166 0.96 -13.86 -2.07
N ALA A 167 0.41 -12.74 -1.59
CA ALA A 167 -0.95 -12.65 -1.10
C ALA A 167 -1.97 -12.89 -2.23
N ALA A 168 -1.74 -12.35 -3.43
CA ALA A 168 -2.59 -12.56 -4.60
C ALA A 168 -2.62 -14.05 -5.00
N LYS A 169 -1.44 -14.67 -5.11
CA LYS A 169 -1.29 -16.10 -5.39
C LYS A 169 -1.95 -16.95 -4.29
N HIS A 170 -1.66 -16.64 -3.03
CA HIS A 170 -2.18 -17.36 -1.87
C HIS A 170 -3.73 -17.31 -1.78
N LEU A 171 -4.33 -16.17 -2.13
CA LEU A 171 -5.77 -15.98 -2.12
C LEU A 171 -6.47 -16.41 -3.43
N GLY A 172 -5.71 -16.82 -4.45
CA GLY A 172 -6.24 -17.18 -5.76
C GLY A 172 -6.86 -16.00 -6.52
N TRP A 173 -6.35 -14.78 -6.31
CA TRP A 173 -6.85 -13.55 -6.94
C TRP A 173 -5.81 -12.96 -7.90
N SER A 174 -6.28 -12.20 -8.88
CA SER A 174 -5.38 -11.32 -9.62
C SER A 174 -4.82 -10.22 -8.70
N LEU A 175 -3.59 -9.76 -8.97
CA LEU A 175 -2.97 -8.68 -8.21
C LEU A 175 -3.83 -7.40 -8.19
N SER A 176 -4.51 -7.09 -9.30
CA SER A 176 -5.45 -5.96 -9.39
C SER A 176 -6.66 -6.15 -8.48
N THR A 177 -7.23 -7.35 -8.40
CA THR A 177 -8.34 -7.68 -7.51
C THR A 177 -7.91 -7.59 -6.05
N LEU A 178 -6.72 -8.09 -5.71
CA LEU A 178 -6.14 -7.99 -4.38
C LEU A 178 -5.99 -6.53 -3.96
N ARG A 179 -5.35 -5.69 -4.79
CA ARG A 179 -5.13 -4.26 -4.51
C ARG A 179 -6.42 -3.52 -4.24
N ARG A 180 -7.40 -3.67 -5.15
CA ARG A 180 -8.73 -3.06 -5.00
C ARG A 180 -9.42 -3.47 -3.69
N ARG A 181 -9.36 -4.77 -3.35
CA ARG A 181 -9.95 -5.30 -2.11
C ARG A 181 -9.20 -4.86 -0.86
N LEU A 182 -7.87 -4.78 -0.95
CA LEU A 182 -7.01 -4.31 0.12
C LEU A 182 -7.27 -2.83 0.45
N ASP A 183 -7.35 -1.98 -0.58
CA ASP A 183 -7.63 -0.55 -0.40
C ASP A 183 -9.05 -0.33 0.13
N ARG A 184 -10.03 -1.08 -0.37
CA ARG A 184 -11.38 -1.05 0.17
C ARG A 184 -11.43 -1.53 1.63
N GLY A 185 -10.68 -2.58 1.97
CA GLY A 185 -10.56 -3.09 3.33
C GLY A 185 -9.95 -2.08 4.29
N LYS A 186 -8.86 -1.41 3.89
CA LYS A 186 -8.25 -0.32 4.67
C LYS A 186 -9.24 0.80 4.95
N GLU A 187 -10.01 1.21 3.94
CA GLU A 187 -11.00 2.28 4.11
C GLU A 187 -12.14 1.87 5.04
N LEU A 188 -12.67 0.65 4.90
CA LEU A 188 -13.70 0.14 5.81
C LEU A 188 -13.19 0.06 7.26
N LEU A 189 -11.95 -0.39 7.42
CA LEU A 189 -11.31 -0.49 8.74
C LEU A 189 -11.09 0.89 9.35
N ARG A 190 -10.63 1.87 8.55
CA ARG A 190 -10.46 3.26 8.96
C ARG A 190 -11.78 3.85 9.49
N VAL A 191 -12.86 3.77 8.70
CA VAL A 191 -14.19 4.28 9.08
C VAL A 191 -14.67 3.65 10.40
N ARG A 192 -14.45 2.34 10.57
CA ARG A 192 -14.87 1.60 11.77
C ARG A 192 -14.09 2.02 13.02
N LEU A 193 -12.78 2.22 12.89
CA LEU A 193 -11.91 2.63 13.99
C LEU A 193 -12.19 4.07 14.41
N THR A 194 -12.39 4.97 13.44
CA THR A 194 -12.78 6.36 13.72
C THR A 194 -14.08 6.45 14.52
N ARG A 195 -15.08 5.60 14.23
CA ARG A 195 -16.34 5.55 15.01
C ARG A 195 -16.16 5.11 16.46
N ARG A 196 -15.06 4.43 16.79
CA ARG A 196 -14.75 4.00 18.17
C ARG A 196 -13.86 5.00 18.92
N GLY A 197 -13.69 6.22 18.39
CA GLY A 197 -12.80 7.21 18.99
C GLY A 197 -11.30 6.87 18.84
N ALA A 198 -10.98 5.75 18.19
CA ALA A 198 -9.63 5.42 17.77
C ALA A 198 -9.37 6.13 16.44
N THR A 199 -9.01 7.42 16.48
CA THR A 199 -8.56 8.18 15.31
C THR A 199 -7.19 7.69 14.86
N LEU A 200 -7.18 6.47 14.31
CA LEU A 200 -6.03 5.89 13.63
C LEU A 200 -5.92 6.57 12.27
N ALA A 201 -5.02 7.54 12.15
CA ALA A 201 -4.55 8.00 10.84
C ALA A 201 -4.17 6.75 10.03
N SER A 202 -4.52 6.70 8.75
CA SER A 202 -4.42 5.50 7.91
C SER A 202 -3.02 4.86 7.87
N GLY A 203 -1.95 5.59 8.25
CA GLY A 203 -0.59 5.10 8.44
C GLY A 203 -0.36 4.27 9.72
N LEU A 204 -1.12 4.51 10.78
CA LEU A 204 -1.07 3.69 11.99
C LEU A 204 -1.63 2.30 11.73
N LEU A 205 -2.55 2.06 10.78
CA LEU A 205 -3.03 0.70 10.51
C LEU A 205 -1.91 -0.25 10.06
N ALA A 206 -0.87 0.24 9.37
CA ALA A 206 0.30 -0.58 9.05
C ALA A 206 1.23 -0.77 10.26
N GLY A 207 1.35 0.23 11.15
CA GLY A 207 2.18 0.19 12.35
C GLY A 207 1.54 -0.47 13.58
N THR A 208 0.20 -0.53 13.66
CA THR A 208 -0.58 -1.20 14.71
C THR A 208 -0.95 -2.62 14.32
N LEU A 209 -0.93 -2.97 13.03
CA LEU A 209 -0.89 -4.38 12.59
C LEU A 209 0.52 -4.99 12.71
N ALA A 210 1.54 -4.20 13.06
CA ALA A 210 2.92 -4.64 13.22
C ALA A 210 3.34 -5.34 14.54
N PRO A 211 2.50 -5.72 15.53
CA PRO A 211 3.01 -6.50 16.65
C PRO A 211 3.23 -7.98 16.30
N SER A 212 2.87 -8.47 15.10
CA SER A 212 3.37 -9.76 14.62
C SER A 212 4.88 -9.73 14.37
N VAL A 213 5.46 -8.54 14.12
CA VAL A 213 6.89 -8.37 13.79
C VAL A 213 7.81 -8.79 14.95
N GLN A 214 7.35 -8.74 16.21
CA GLN A 214 8.18 -9.06 17.39
C GLN A 214 7.73 -10.30 18.16
N ALA A 215 6.66 -10.99 17.73
CA ALA A 215 6.19 -12.19 18.39
C ALA A 215 7.11 -13.37 18.04
N ALA A 216 8.22 -13.51 18.79
CA ALA A 216 9.06 -14.70 18.74
C ALA A 216 8.21 -15.91 19.14
N VAL A 217 7.86 -16.76 18.17
CA VAL A 217 7.18 -18.03 18.46
C VAL A 217 8.20 -18.93 19.16
N PRO A 218 7.94 -19.41 20.38
CA PRO A 218 8.86 -20.32 21.05
C PRO A 218 9.15 -21.53 20.16
N ALA A 219 10.43 -21.83 19.92
CA ALA A 219 10.86 -22.90 18.99
C ALA A 219 10.32 -24.30 19.37
N ARG A 220 9.81 -24.48 20.59
CA ARG A 220 9.10 -25.69 21.04
C ARG A 220 7.75 -25.88 20.33
N LEU A 221 7.02 -24.79 20.06
CA LEU A 221 5.71 -24.83 19.42
C LEU A 221 5.79 -25.18 17.94
N LEU A 222 6.94 -24.92 17.31
CA LEU A 222 7.19 -25.22 15.89
C LEU A 222 7.74 -26.63 15.66
N ARG A 223 8.24 -27.31 16.70
CA ARG A 223 8.91 -28.62 16.62
C ARG A 223 7.97 -29.83 16.78
N GLY A 224 6.66 -29.60 16.87
CA GLY A 224 5.63 -30.66 16.81
C GLY A 224 5.64 -31.72 17.93
N ALA A 225 6.54 -31.61 18.92
CA ALA A 225 6.74 -32.62 19.97
C ALA A 225 6.16 -32.22 21.34
N VAL A 226 5.29 -31.20 21.40
CA VAL A 226 4.67 -30.76 22.65
C VAL A 226 3.26 -31.35 22.73
N GLU A 227 3.03 -32.26 23.68
CA GLU A 227 1.68 -32.70 24.03
C GLU A 227 0.83 -31.48 24.40
N PRO A 228 -0.35 -31.27 23.77
CA PRO A 228 -1.16 -30.12 24.09
C PRO A 228 -1.59 -30.13 25.55
N SER A 229 -1.55 -28.96 26.18
CA SER A 229 -1.93 -28.83 27.58
C SER A 229 -3.40 -29.19 27.83
N PRO A 230 -3.79 -29.53 29.07
CA PRO A 230 -5.20 -29.75 29.41
C PRO A 230 -6.08 -28.54 29.09
N LEU A 231 -5.56 -27.32 29.26
CA LEU A 231 -6.27 -26.08 28.93
C LEU A 231 -6.42 -25.91 27.41
N ALA A 232 -5.37 -26.17 26.63
CA ALA A 232 -5.45 -26.15 25.18
C ALA A 232 -6.51 -27.15 24.64
N LYS A 233 -6.55 -28.36 25.21
CA LYS A 233 -7.54 -29.39 24.87
C LYS A 233 -8.97 -28.96 25.20
N SER A 234 -9.20 -28.30 26.33
CA SER A 234 -10.53 -27.83 26.76
C SER A 234 -11.03 -26.65 25.92
N LEU A 235 -10.16 -25.67 25.64
CA LEU A 235 -10.45 -24.52 24.78
C LEU A 235 -10.79 -24.97 23.35
N ALA A 236 -10.03 -25.93 22.81
CA ALA A 236 -10.31 -26.51 21.50
C ALA A 236 -11.67 -27.22 21.47
N ALA A 237 -11.99 -28.02 22.50
CA ALA A 237 -13.28 -28.73 22.60
C ALA A 237 -14.48 -27.79 22.77
N GLU A 238 -14.34 -26.70 23.53
CA GLU A 238 -15.36 -25.64 23.65
C GLU A 238 -15.59 -24.94 22.30
N THR A 239 -14.50 -24.62 21.60
CA THR A 239 -14.57 -23.93 20.30
C THR A 239 -15.24 -24.79 19.25
N VAL A 240 -14.87 -26.07 19.11
CA VAL A 240 -15.52 -27.02 18.19
C VAL A 240 -17.02 -27.11 18.46
N ARG A 241 -17.46 -27.23 19.73
CA ARG A 241 -18.89 -27.24 20.10
C ARG A 241 -19.62 -25.98 19.66
N SER A 242 -19.00 -24.80 19.83
CA SER A 242 -19.59 -23.52 19.41
C SER A 242 -19.74 -23.38 17.89
N LEU A 243 -18.85 -23.99 17.11
CA LEU A 243 -18.89 -23.97 15.63
C LEU A 243 -19.97 -24.93 15.08
N VAL A 244 -20.29 -26.00 15.80
CA VAL A 244 -21.37 -26.94 15.47
C VAL A 244 -22.75 -26.37 15.83
N GLY A 245 -22.88 -25.67 16.97
CA GLY A 245 -24.15 -25.11 17.46
C GLY A 245 -24.80 -24.03 16.57
N ILE A 246 -24.03 -23.34 15.72
CA ILE A 246 -24.55 -22.33 14.77
C ILE A 246 -25.45 -22.96 13.68
N LYS A 247 -25.29 -24.26 13.38
CA LYS A 247 -26.14 -24.95 12.40
C LYS A 247 -27.58 -25.17 12.90
N LEU A 248 -27.84 -25.20 14.21
CA LEU A 248 -29.18 -25.44 14.74
C LEU A 248 -30.07 -24.17 14.72
N VAL A 249 -29.48 -22.97 14.77
CA VAL A 249 -30.21 -21.69 14.83
C VAL A 249 -30.62 -21.18 13.45
N LEU A 250 -29.88 -21.54 12.39
CA LEU A 250 -30.22 -21.16 11.00
C LEU A 250 -31.22 -22.13 10.33
N ALA A 251 -31.39 -23.34 10.87
CA ALA A 251 -32.35 -24.32 10.34
C ALA A 251 -33.82 -24.01 10.72
N THR A 252 -34.07 -23.12 11.69
CA THR A 252 -35.43 -22.73 12.10
C THR A 252 -35.99 -21.54 11.33
N VAL A 253 -35.16 -20.75 10.63
CA VAL A 253 -35.61 -19.57 9.85
C VAL A 253 -35.93 -19.92 8.38
N ALA A 254 -35.42 -21.05 7.86
CA ALA A 254 -35.61 -21.46 6.47
C ALA A 254 -36.93 -22.22 6.18
N LEU A 255 -37.82 -22.38 7.16
CA LEU A 255 -39.06 -23.16 7.04
C LEU A 255 -40.33 -22.33 6.80
N VAL A 256 -40.22 -21.00 6.59
CA VAL A 256 -41.38 -20.11 6.40
C VAL A 256 -41.46 -19.48 5.00
N THR A 257 -40.46 -19.66 4.13
CA THR A 257 -40.43 -19.03 2.79
C THR A 257 -40.56 -19.99 1.61
N LEU A 258 -41.13 -21.18 1.83
CA LEU A 258 -41.53 -22.11 0.77
C LEU A 258 -43.06 -22.08 0.60
N GLY A 259 -43.55 -21.06 -0.08
CA GLY A 259 -44.95 -20.93 -0.50
C GLY A 259 -45.08 -20.05 -1.75
N GLY A 260 -45.18 -20.69 -2.92
CA GLY A 260 -45.47 -20.09 -4.24
C GLY A 260 -44.21 -19.69 -5.01
N LEU A 261 -43.72 -20.38 -6.06
CA LEU A 261 -44.38 -20.96 -7.26
C LEU A 261 -45.22 -19.90 -8.01
N GLY A 262 -45.12 -19.63 -9.31
CA GLY A 262 -44.44 -20.22 -10.47
C GLY A 262 -44.41 -19.19 -11.63
N LEU A 263 -43.46 -19.25 -12.57
CA LEU A 263 -43.45 -19.98 -13.87
C LEU A 263 -44.33 -19.39 -15.00
N ALA A 264 -43.70 -19.05 -16.14
CA ALA A 264 -44.11 -19.19 -17.58
C ALA A 264 -43.55 -18.02 -18.44
N LEU A 265 -42.51 -18.22 -19.28
CA LEU A 265 -42.44 -18.71 -20.68
C LEU A 265 -43.00 -17.70 -21.74
N THR A 266 -42.17 -17.02 -22.54
CA THR A 266 -41.62 -17.32 -23.90
C THR A 266 -42.22 -16.44 -25.01
N SER A 267 -41.38 -15.85 -25.86
CA SER A 267 -41.32 -16.13 -27.32
C SER A 267 -40.26 -15.26 -28.02
N ARG A 268 -39.60 -15.85 -29.02
CA ARG A 268 -38.64 -15.24 -29.96
C ARG A 268 -39.39 -14.67 -31.16
N VAL A 269 -38.83 -13.65 -31.82
CA VAL A 269 -38.88 -13.46 -33.28
C VAL A 269 -37.57 -12.84 -33.77
N ASP A 270 -37.04 -13.42 -34.85
CA ASP A 270 -35.83 -13.05 -35.59
C ASP A 270 -35.99 -11.78 -36.44
N GLY A 271 -34.87 -11.15 -36.81
CA GLY A 271 -34.85 -10.06 -37.80
C GLY A 271 -33.43 -9.68 -38.22
N SER A 272 -33.07 -10.11 -39.42
CA SER A 272 -31.78 -10.03 -40.12
C SER A 272 -31.22 -8.63 -40.42
N THR A 273 -29.89 -8.56 -40.56
CA THR A 273 -29.04 -7.43 -40.96
C THR A 273 -29.16 -7.06 -42.45
N PRO A 274 -28.63 -5.89 -42.87
CA PRO A 274 -27.38 -5.96 -43.65
C PRO A 274 -26.34 -4.83 -43.40
N HIS A 275 -25.14 -5.13 -43.89
CA HIS A 275 -23.84 -4.46 -43.76
C HIS A 275 -23.53 -3.52 -44.95
N VAL A 276 -22.79 -2.41 -44.74
CA VAL A 276 -22.06 -1.62 -45.77
C VAL A 276 -20.73 -1.05 -45.18
N PRO A 277 -19.63 -0.92 -45.98
CA PRO A 277 -18.21 -1.08 -45.55
C PRO A 277 -17.43 0.21 -45.15
N PRO A 278 -16.11 0.12 -44.85
CA PRO A 278 -15.31 1.19 -44.24
C PRO A 278 -14.53 2.04 -45.25
N SER A 279 -14.08 3.24 -44.82
CA SER A 279 -13.09 4.05 -45.53
C SER A 279 -12.20 4.83 -44.55
N GLN A 280 -10.89 4.50 -44.56
CA GLN A 280 -9.78 5.34 -44.08
C GLN A 280 -9.13 6.09 -45.28
N PRO A 281 -7.97 6.76 -45.14
CA PRO A 281 -7.77 8.13 -44.67
C PRO A 281 -7.09 9.01 -45.75
N VAL A 282 -7.16 10.35 -45.65
CA VAL A 282 -6.32 11.24 -46.48
C VAL A 282 -5.82 12.45 -45.68
N ALA A 283 -4.50 12.59 -45.60
CA ALA A 283 -3.80 13.88 -45.54
C ALA A 283 -2.92 13.97 -46.80
N PRO A 284 -2.67 15.16 -47.36
CA PRO A 284 -1.37 15.80 -47.09
C PRO A 284 -1.35 17.34 -47.21
N SER A 285 -0.31 17.98 -46.68
CA SER A 285 0.52 18.98 -47.42
C SER A 285 1.55 19.62 -46.48
N VAL A 286 2.83 19.43 -46.82
CA VAL A 286 4.00 20.11 -46.22
C VAL A 286 4.62 20.99 -47.32
N SER A 287 4.90 22.25 -47.01
CA SER A 287 5.75 23.15 -47.83
C SER A 287 7.19 23.22 -47.28
N PRO A 288 8.24 23.38 -48.11
CA PRO A 288 9.64 23.30 -47.67
C PRO A 288 10.40 24.65 -47.51
N ALA A 289 11.38 24.62 -46.58
CA ALA A 289 12.73 25.26 -46.49
C ALA A 289 12.89 26.81 -46.43
N PRO A 290 13.86 27.34 -45.61
CA PRO A 290 15.26 27.42 -46.04
C PRO A 290 16.34 27.10 -44.98
N ARG A 291 17.59 27.27 -45.44
CA ARG A 291 18.88 26.69 -45.03
C ARG A 291 19.49 27.15 -43.70
N PHE A 292 20.39 26.29 -43.23
CA PHE A 292 21.33 26.40 -42.11
C PHE A 292 22.07 27.73 -42.04
N VAL A 293 21.94 28.39 -40.89
CA VAL A 293 22.98 29.23 -40.31
C VAL A 293 23.49 28.44 -39.11
N GLU A 294 24.79 28.20 -39.01
CA GLU A 294 25.42 27.53 -37.88
C GLU A 294 25.37 28.44 -36.65
N ARG A 295 24.16 28.47 -36.09
CA ARG A 295 23.76 29.06 -34.84
C ARG A 295 24.17 28.08 -33.75
N THR A 296 24.62 28.57 -32.59
CA THR A 296 25.02 27.70 -31.47
C THR A 296 23.98 26.60 -31.28
N PRO A 297 24.35 25.30 -31.35
CA PRO A 297 23.37 24.22 -31.31
C PRO A 297 22.65 24.13 -29.96
N TRP A 298 23.05 24.94 -28.99
CA TRP A 298 22.59 24.94 -27.61
C TRP A 298 22.07 26.32 -27.22
N VAL A 299 20.94 26.33 -26.52
CA VAL A 299 20.17 27.52 -26.20
C VAL A 299 19.64 27.39 -24.77
N THR A 300 19.69 28.47 -23.99
CA THR A 300 19.01 28.49 -22.69
C THR A 300 17.53 28.76 -22.89
N VAL A 301 16.68 27.83 -22.48
CA VAL A 301 15.22 27.96 -22.54
C VAL A 301 14.73 28.49 -21.20
N THR A 302 13.92 29.54 -21.23
CA THR A 302 13.36 30.21 -20.05
C THR A 302 11.88 30.43 -20.22
N GLY A 303 11.13 30.39 -19.12
CA GLY A 303 9.70 30.67 -19.14
C GLY A 303 9.14 30.77 -17.73
N ARG A 304 7.84 31.02 -17.64
CA ARG A 304 7.10 31.05 -16.38
C ARG A 304 5.86 30.18 -16.49
N VAL A 305 5.73 29.17 -15.64
CA VAL A 305 4.46 28.44 -15.52
C VAL A 305 3.53 29.27 -14.64
N VAL A 306 2.33 29.55 -15.13
CA VAL A 306 1.32 30.32 -14.40
C VAL A 306 0.06 29.49 -14.17
N PHE A 307 -0.58 29.71 -13.03
CA PHE A 307 -1.93 29.20 -12.74
C PHE A 307 -2.93 29.75 -13.79
N PRO A 308 -4.12 29.18 -14.03
CA PRO A 308 -5.08 29.73 -15.01
C PRO A 308 -5.85 30.97 -14.51
N SER A 309 -5.96 32.04 -15.31
CA SER A 309 -6.46 33.38 -14.90
C SER A 309 -7.95 33.42 -14.64
N GLU A 310 -8.68 32.54 -15.31
CA GLU A 310 -10.10 32.33 -15.16
C GLU A 310 -10.46 31.63 -13.84
N ARG A 311 -9.45 31.15 -13.08
CA ARG A 311 -9.65 30.45 -11.81
C ARG A 311 -9.24 31.33 -10.63
N ALA A 312 -10.07 31.33 -9.60
CA ALA A 312 -9.70 31.90 -8.32
C ALA A 312 -8.52 31.12 -7.71
N ILE A 313 -7.58 31.84 -7.09
CA ILE A 313 -6.50 31.22 -6.33
C ILE A 313 -7.15 30.46 -5.15
N PRO A 314 -6.91 29.15 -5.01
CA PRO A 314 -7.49 28.39 -3.91
C PRO A 314 -6.98 28.92 -2.56
N PRO A 315 -7.84 29.06 -1.55
CA PRO A 315 -7.39 29.44 -0.21
C PRO A 315 -6.50 28.34 0.38
N GLN A 316 -5.55 28.74 1.23
CA GLN A 316 -4.73 27.80 1.99
C GLN A 316 -5.61 26.94 2.90
N ARG A 317 -5.35 25.63 2.93
CA ARG A 317 -6.07 24.68 3.78
C ARG A 317 -5.22 24.34 4.99
N PHE A 318 -5.60 24.84 6.16
CA PHE A 318 -4.92 24.54 7.41
C PHE A 318 -5.29 23.16 7.92
N VAL A 319 -4.30 22.44 8.44
CA VAL A 319 -4.51 21.18 9.16
C VAL A 319 -5.14 21.52 10.51
N ALA A 320 -6.23 20.84 10.86
CA ALA A 320 -6.87 21.04 12.16
C ALA A 320 -5.88 20.73 13.29
N GLU A 321 -5.74 21.61 14.28
CA GLU A 321 -4.77 21.43 15.39
C GLU A 321 -4.92 20.07 16.09
N SER A 322 -6.16 19.59 16.25
CA SER A 322 -6.45 18.28 16.83
C SER A 322 -5.93 17.08 16.02
N ALA A 323 -5.62 17.27 14.74
CA ALA A 323 -5.01 16.28 13.87
C ALA A 323 -3.47 16.39 13.82
N ILE A 324 -2.89 17.42 14.45
CA ILE A 324 -1.45 17.64 14.47
C ILE A 324 -0.86 16.99 15.74
N LYS A 325 -0.13 15.89 15.54
CA LYS A 325 0.52 15.18 16.65
C LYS A 325 1.56 16.05 17.37
N ASP A 326 2.50 16.62 16.62
CA ASP A 326 3.59 17.43 17.15
C ASP A 326 3.25 18.94 16.98
N LEU A 327 2.15 19.37 17.63
CA LEU A 327 1.54 20.69 17.44
C LEU A 327 2.49 21.87 17.68
N GLU A 328 3.37 21.78 18.68
CA GLU A 328 4.35 22.85 18.97
C GLU A 328 5.32 23.09 17.80
N PHE A 329 5.62 22.06 17.02
CA PHE A 329 6.51 22.15 15.87
C PHE A 329 5.76 22.50 14.57
N PHE A 330 4.55 21.98 14.40
CA PHE A 330 3.73 22.13 13.19
C PHE A 330 2.58 23.15 13.32
N GLY A 331 2.62 24.04 14.31
CA GLY A 331 1.59 25.07 14.49
C GLY A 331 1.35 25.86 13.20
N GLY A 332 0.10 25.88 12.73
CA GLY A 332 -0.26 26.53 11.47
C GLY A 332 0.09 25.74 10.19
N ALA A 333 0.36 24.44 10.29
CA ALA A 333 0.62 23.59 9.14
C ALA A 333 -0.54 23.60 8.13
N THR A 334 -0.19 23.47 6.85
CA THR A 334 -1.17 23.40 5.76
C THR A 334 -1.11 22.09 4.98
N GLU A 335 -2.23 21.74 4.34
CA GLU A 335 -2.40 20.52 3.55
C GLU A 335 -1.74 20.64 2.17
N GLY A 336 -0.41 20.66 2.12
CA GLY A 336 0.33 20.55 0.87
C GLY A 336 -0.17 21.49 -0.22
N ASP A 337 -0.37 22.76 0.15
CA ASP A 337 -1.05 23.76 -0.65
C ASP A 337 -0.33 24.06 -1.97
N VAL A 338 -1.12 24.45 -2.96
CA VAL A 338 -0.66 24.97 -4.24
C VAL A 338 -0.05 26.36 -3.99
N VAL A 339 1.25 26.51 -4.22
CA VAL A 339 1.94 27.79 -4.04
C VAL A 339 1.83 28.61 -5.32
N ILE A 340 1.05 29.70 -5.23
CA ILE A 340 0.79 30.62 -6.34
C ILE A 340 1.16 32.03 -5.90
N ASP A 341 2.00 32.72 -6.68
CA ASP A 341 2.23 34.15 -6.48
C ASP A 341 0.93 34.93 -6.77
N PRO A 342 0.35 35.66 -5.80
CA PRO A 342 -0.94 36.34 -5.98
C PRO A 342 -0.91 37.48 -7.00
N ARG A 343 0.26 38.03 -7.33
CA ARG A 343 0.43 39.13 -8.28
C ARG A 343 0.67 38.61 -9.69
N THR A 344 1.63 37.71 -9.84
CA THR A 344 2.05 37.21 -11.16
C THR A 344 1.32 35.94 -11.58
N ARG A 345 0.63 35.29 -10.63
CA ARG A 345 0.02 33.97 -10.76
C ARG A 345 1.02 32.88 -11.12
N GLY A 346 2.30 33.12 -10.88
CA GLY A 346 3.38 32.13 -11.02
C GLY A 346 3.11 30.91 -10.16
N LEU A 347 3.26 29.72 -10.75
CA LEU A 347 2.98 28.44 -10.10
C LEU A 347 4.28 27.74 -9.72
N ALA A 348 4.55 27.63 -8.43
CA ALA A 348 5.74 26.94 -7.93
C ALA A 348 5.62 25.41 -8.05
N ASN A 349 6.74 24.70 -7.91
CA ASN A 349 6.80 23.24 -7.84
C ASN A 349 6.25 22.50 -9.08
N ALA A 350 6.11 23.19 -10.22
CA ALA A 350 5.81 22.57 -11.49
C ALA A 350 7.09 22.02 -12.11
N VAL A 351 7.07 20.78 -12.58
CA VAL A 351 8.18 20.16 -13.30
C VAL A 351 7.99 20.40 -14.80
N VAL A 352 9.00 20.96 -15.44
CA VAL A 352 9.03 21.30 -16.86
C VAL A 352 10.17 20.55 -17.52
N TRP A 353 9.92 19.87 -18.65
CA TRP A 353 10.98 19.17 -19.38
C TRP A 353 10.72 19.11 -20.88
N LEU A 354 11.81 18.86 -21.64
CA LEU A 354 11.76 18.67 -23.08
C LEU A 354 11.59 17.19 -23.43
N ARG A 355 10.81 16.92 -24.48
CA ARG A 355 10.65 15.60 -25.11
C ARG A 355 10.93 15.70 -26.60
N PRO A 356 11.33 14.58 -27.26
CA PRO A 356 11.37 14.52 -28.71
C PRO A 356 10.01 14.87 -29.32
N ASP A 357 10.03 15.53 -30.47
CA ASP A 357 8.81 15.87 -31.20
C ASP A 357 8.24 14.65 -31.94
N THR A 358 7.55 13.81 -31.18
CA THR A 358 6.91 12.57 -31.64
C THR A 358 5.69 12.27 -30.78
N ASP A 359 4.78 11.46 -31.33
CA ASP A 359 3.63 10.93 -30.60
C ASP A 359 3.94 9.63 -29.84
N ASP A 360 5.16 9.08 -30.01
CA ASP A 360 5.61 7.93 -29.25
C ASP A 360 5.87 8.27 -27.78
N LYS A 361 5.04 7.70 -26.90
CA LYS A 361 5.12 7.87 -25.44
C LYS A 361 6.41 7.31 -24.84
N LYS A 362 7.04 6.34 -25.50
CA LYS A 362 8.28 5.67 -25.07
C LYS A 362 9.53 6.21 -25.80
N ALA A 363 9.39 7.23 -26.65
CA ALA A 363 10.54 7.82 -27.34
C ALA A 363 11.60 8.32 -26.37
N ALA A 364 12.80 7.76 -26.48
CA ALA A 364 13.97 8.18 -25.72
C ALA A 364 14.52 9.51 -26.25
N PHE A 365 15.17 10.28 -25.36
CA PHE A 365 15.85 11.50 -25.79
C PHE A 365 17.08 11.16 -26.65
N PRO A 366 17.29 11.80 -27.82
CA PRO A 366 18.45 11.48 -28.66
C PRO A 366 19.77 11.80 -27.95
N VAL A 367 20.61 10.78 -27.77
CA VAL A 367 21.87 10.91 -27.01
C VAL A 367 22.85 11.88 -27.68
N ASP A 368 22.87 11.93 -29.02
CA ASP A 368 23.65 12.88 -29.82
C ASP A 368 23.20 14.34 -29.65
N LYS A 369 22.00 14.55 -29.08
CA LYS A 369 21.43 15.86 -28.77
C LYS A 369 21.59 16.23 -27.29
N ILE A 370 22.40 15.51 -26.53
CA ILE A 370 22.79 15.90 -25.16
C ILE A 370 24.08 16.72 -25.23
N HIS A 371 24.07 17.91 -24.65
CA HIS A 371 25.24 18.78 -24.58
C HIS A 371 26.40 18.04 -23.91
N PRO A 372 27.62 17.99 -24.49
CA PRO A 372 28.74 17.19 -23.96
C PRO A 372 29.06 17.46 -22.47
N ALA A 373 29.07 18.73 -22.07
CA ALA A 373 29.29 19.12 -20.67
C ALA A 373 28.19 18.64 -19.71
N LEU A 374 26.96 18.43 -20.19
CA LEU A 374 25.88 17.86 -19.39
C LEU A 374 25.90 16.34 -19.44
N GLY A 375 26.26 15.71 -20.57
CA GLY A 375 26.38 14.27 -20.71
C GLY A 375 27.41 13.63 -19.77
N ALA A 376 28.54 14.30 -19.55
CA ALA A 376 29.62 13.84 -18.67
C ALA A 376 29.42 14.18 -17.18
N ALA A 377 28.33 14.86 -16.81
CA ALA A 377 28.10 15.26 -15.42
C ALA A 377 28.02 14.02 -14.51
N GLN A 378 28.83 14.00 -13.45
CA GLN A 378 28.76 12.95 -12.43
C GLN A 378 27.38 12.97 -11.77
N SER A 379 26.89 11.78 -11.42
CA SER A 379 25.68 11.61 -10.61
C SER A 379 25.71 12.54 -9.40
N GLN A 380 24.60 13.24 -9.16
CA GLN A 380 24.46 14.19 -8.07
C GLN A 380 23.54 13.60 -6.98
N ASP A 381 23.92 13.82 -5.72
CA ASP A 381 23.04 13.56 -4.59
C ASP A 381 22.18 14.80 -4.33
N HIS A 382 20.87 14.66 -4.46
CA HIS A 382 19.88 15.68 -4.08
C HIS A 382 19.61 15.57 -2.58
N SER A 383 19.28 16.68 -1.91
CA SER A 383 18.93 16.66 -0.48
C SER A 383 17.51 17.16 -0.26
N VAL A 384 16.75 16.43 0.54
CA VAL A 384 15.45 16.83 1.10
C VAL A 384 15.63 17.03 2.60
N PHE A 385 15.33 18.23 3.07
CA PHE A 385 15.33 18.59 4.47
C PHE A 385 13.92 18.54 5.02
N MET A 386 13.78 18.00 6.22
CA MET A 386 12.53 18.10 6.96
C MET A 386 12.45 19.45 7.67
N SER A 387 11.26 20.05 7.68
CA SER A 387 11.00 21.37 8.26
C SER A 387 9.55 21.45 8.76
N ALA A 388 9.20 22.54 9.46
CA ALA A 388 7.81 22.80 9.85
C ALA A 388 6.85 22.93 8.64
N GLY A 389 7.38 23.33 7.47
CA GLY A 389 6.64 23.35 6.20
C GLY A 389 6.58 21.98 5.48
N GLY A 390 7.10 20.92 6.11
CA GLY A 390 7.24 19.59 5.53
C GLY A 390 8.58 19.37 4.83
N PHE A 391 8.57 18.67 3.70
CA PHE A 391 9.77 18.33 2.92
C PHE A 391 10.21 19.50 2.03
N THR A 392 11.51 19.84 2.12
CA THR A 392 12.11 20.97 1.40
C THR A 392 13.39 20.52 0.67
N PRO A 393 13.46 20.57 -0.66
CA PRO A 393 12.39 20.94 -1.57
C PRO A 393 11.27 19.88 -1.59
N ARG A 394 10.05 20.35 -1.91
CA ARG A 394 8.87 19.49 -1.99
C ARG A 394 8.85 18.64 -3.26
N VAL A 395 9.30 19.21 -4.37
CA VAL A 395 9.38 18.53 -5.66
C VAL A 395 10.83 18.54 -6.13
N ILE A 396 11.34 17.38 -6.52
CA ILE A 396 12.68 17.20 -7.05
C ILE A 396 12.58 16.74 -8.50
N ALA A 397 13.41 17.33 -9.36
CA ALA A 397 13.73 16.79 -10.67
C ALA A 397 15.22 16.39 -10.67
N ALA A 398 15.49 15.14 -10.99
CA ALA A 398 16.81 14.51 -10.93
C ALA A 398 17.15 13.81 -12.26
N ARG A 399 18.38 13.33 -12.39
CA ARG A 399 18.78 12.45 -13.49
C ARG A 399 18.74 10.99 -13.07
N ALA A 400 18.52 10.10 -14.03
CA ALA A 400 18.79 8.69 -13.84
C ALA A 400 20.25 8.51 -13.39
N GLY A 401 20.46 7.75 -12.31
CA GLY A 401 21.75 7.55 -11.64
C GLY A 401 21.90 8.36 -10.34
N ASP A 402 21.16 9.48 -10.19
CA ASP A 402 21.18 10.33 -9.00
C ASP A 402 20.59 9.63 -7.77
N ARG A 403 20.85 10.19 -6.58
CA ARG A 403 20.25 9.73 -5.31
C ARG A 403 19.55 10.90 -4.61
N VAL A 404 18.62 10.59 -3.71
CA VAL A 404 17.97 11.58 -2.84
C VAL A 404 18.27 11.25 -1.39
N ALA A 405 18.88 12.20 -0.67
CA ALA A 405 19.17 12.11 0.75
C ALA A 405 18.12 12.88 1.56
N PHE A 406 17.34 12.17 2.36
CA PHE A 406 16.38 12.72 3.31
C PHE A 406 17.07 12.99 4.64
N ARG A 407 17.06 14.23 5.10
CA ARG A 407 17.86 14.71 6.23
C ARG A 407 16.94 15.34 7.28
N ASN A 408 16.86 14.71 8.45
CA ASN A 408 16.16 15.30 9.58
C ASN A 408 17.12 16.11 10.45
N ALA A 409 16.91 17.42 10.54
CA ALA A 409 17.61 18.29 11.50
C ALA A 409 16.62 18.94 12.49
N THR A 410 15.40 18.43 12.55
CA THR A 410 14.30 18.96 13.37
C THR A 410 14.20 18.19 14.70
N PRO A 411 13.60 18.79 15.75
CA PRO A 411 13.41 18.11 17.02
C PRO A 411 12.39 16.95 16.95
N VAL A 412 11.55 16.91 15.92
CA VAL A 412 10.52 15.87 15.74
C VAL A 412 10.99 14.77 14.79
N ALA A 413 10.53 13.54 14.99
CA ALA A 413 10.85 12.43 14.09
C ALA A 413 9.93 12.45 12.86
N PHE A 414 10.49 12.14 11.69
CA PHE A 414 9.73 11.97 10.45
C PHE A 414 9.82 10.53 9.98
N ASN A 415 8.73 9.95 9.49
CA ASN A 415 8.74 8.62 8.90
C ASN A 415 8.64 8.72 7.37
N VAL A 416 9.78 8.70 6.69
CA VAL A 416 9.84 8.84 5.23
C VAL A 416 9.44 7.53 4.58
N ASN A 417 8.28 7.57 3.93
CA ASN A 417 7.72 6.47 3.17
C ASN A 417 7.76 6.81 1.68
N TYR A 418 8.70 6.20 0.96
CA TYR A 418 8.96 6.42 -0.45
C TYR A 418 8.23 5.36 -1.31
N HIS A 419 7.49 5.84 -2.31
CA HIS A 419 6.65 5.06 -3.20
C HIS A 419 6.98 5.37 -4.67
N GLU A 420 7.08 4.33 -5.48
CA GLU A 420 7.29 4.48 -6.92
C GLU A 420 6.01 4.89 -7.66
N GLY A 421 6.17 5.69 -8.72
CA GLY A 421 5.14 6.43 -9.44
C GLY A 421 4.49 5.77 -10.64
N VAL A 422 4.83 4.51 -10.95
CA VAL A 422 4.35 3.81 -12.15
C VAL A 422 3.41 2.68 -11.76
N ALA A 423 2.34 2.51 -12.53
CA ALA A 423 1.52 1.31 -12.49
C ALA A 423 2.41 0.09 -12.78
N GLN A 424 2.84 -0.63 -11.74
CA GLN A 424 2.69 -2.09 -11.67
C GLN A 424 3.48 -2.99 -12.64
N LEU A 425 3.16 -2.80 -13.91
CA LEU A 425 2.94 -3.84 -14.91
C LEU A 425 4.17 -4.16 -15.76
N GLU A 426 5.25 -3.40 -15.64
CA GLU A 426 6.50 -3.63 -16.38
C GLU A 426 7.67 -3.57 -15.38
N ARG A 427 7.95 -4.67 -14.64
CA ARG A 427 9.11 -4.76 -13.73
C ARG A 427 10.09 -5.88 -14.15
N PRO A 428 11.40 -5.59 -14.19
CA PRO A 428 12.45 -6.56 -13.91
C PRO A 428 12.49 -6.89 -12.40
N GLU A 429 12.76 -8.14 -12.03
CA GLU A 429 12.87 -8.57 -10.62
C GLU A 429 14.04 -7.89 -9.88
N GLY A 430 13.83 -7.49 -8.61
CA GLY A 430 14.92 -7.13 -7.68
C GLY A 430 15.09 -5.63 -7.33
N ASP A 431 14.33 -4.72 -7.92
CA ASP A 431 14.48 -3.27 -7.69
C ASP A 431 13.61 -2.78 -6.51
N ALA A 432 14.15 -2.86 -5.28
CA ALA A 432 13.46 -2.39 -4.07
C ALA A 432 13.73 -0.89 -3.81
N ARG A 433 13.18 0.01 -4.64
CA ARG A 433 13.29 1.47 -4.45
C ARG A 433 12.29 2.04 -3.45
N THR A 434 11.25 1.29 -3.11
CA THR A 434 10.31 1.66 -2.04
C THR A 434 10.90 1.35 -0.67
N PHE A 435 10.82 2.29 0.27
CA PHE A 435 11.21 2.08 1.65
C PHE A 435 10.31 2.87 2.59
N ASN A 436 10.31 2.47 3.85
CA ASN A 436 9.59 3.15 4.92
C ASN A 436 10.51 3.21 6.14
N VAL A 437 11.11 4.38 6.40
CA VAL A 437 12.17 4.56 7.39
C VAL A 437 11.83 5.70 8.34
N LEU A 438 11.94 5.43 9.64
CA LEU A 438 11.87 6.47 10.67
C LEU A 438 13.21 7.21 10.75
N LEU A 439 13.17 8.53 10.63
CA LEU A 439 14.31 9.44 10.75
C LEU A 439 14.16 10.29 12.01
N PRO A 440 14.82 9.92 13.12
CA PRO A 440 14.93 10.79 14.30
C PRO A 440 15.80 12.01 14.01
N ASN A 441 15.88 12.95 14.97
CA ASN A 441 16.74 14.13 14.85
C ASN A 441 18.20 13.72 14.52
N GLY A 442 18.79 14.36 13.51
CA GLY A 442 20.14 14.10 13.03
C GLY A 442 20.26 12.94 12.04
N ALA A 443 19.21 12.12 11.86
CA ALA A 443 19.27 10.99 10.94
C ALA A 443 19.19 11.43 9.47
N THR A 444 19.87 10.64 8.63
CA THR A 444 19.79 10.75 7.17
C THR A 444 19.52 9.38 6.57
N HIS A 445 18.68 9.33 5.53
CA HIS A 445 18.53 8.15 4.70
C HIS A 445 18.62 8.53 3.22
N THR A 446 19.36 7.76 2.45
CA THR A 446 19.63 8.05 1.04
C THR A 446 19.09 6.92 0.18
N THR A 447 18.39 7.27 -0.89
CA THR A 447 17.88 6.28 -1.86
C THR A 447 19.01 5.50 -2.53
N SER A 448 18.67 4.35 -3.08
CA SER A 448 19.46 3.78 -4.18
C SER A 448 19.45 4.75 -5.39
N ARG A 449 20.31 4.47 -6.39
CA ARG A 449 20.34 5.27 -7.61
C ARG A 449 18.98 5.21 -8.33
N LEU A 450 18.45 6.37 -8.69
CA LEU A 450 17.17 6.49 -9.37
C LEU A 450 17.29 6.00 -10.82
N PRO A 451 16.35 5.20 -11.34
CA PRO A 451 16.26 4.93 -12.76
C PRO A 451 15.62 6.11 -13.50
N ALA A 452 15.66 6.10 -14.83
CA ALA A 452 14.81 6.99 -15.61
C ALA A 452 13.34 6.60 -15.38
N LEU A 453 12.53 7.54 -14.89
CA LEU A 453 11.16 7.28 -14.49
C LEU A 453 10.18 7.57 -15.63
N THR A 454 9.21 6.67 -15.80
CA THR A 454 8.08 6.86 -16.73
C THR A 454 6.86 7.51 -16.06
N GLY A 455 6.95 7.76 -14.75
CA GLY A 455 5.96 8.38 -13.87
C GLY A 455 6.62 9.08 -12.67
N CYS A 456 5.83 9.69 -11.80
CA CYS A 456 6.33 10.49 -10.67
C CYS A 456 6.38 9.67 -9.38
N ASP A 457 7.57 9.41 -8.86
CA ASP A 457 7.73 8.81 -7.53
C ASP A 457 7.28 9.83 -6.47
N SER A 458 6.77 9.34 -5.34
CA SER A 458 6.28 10.18 -4.25
C SER A 458 6.83 9.71 -2.91
N PHE A 459 6.95 10.62 -1.97
CA PHE A 459 7.32 10.30 -0.60
C PHE A 459 6.45 11.09 0.36
N ARG A 460 6.14 10.50 1.51
CA ARG A 460 5.28 11.10 2.53
C ARG A 460 5.80 10.81 3.91
N ASP A 461 5.41 11.65 4.86
CA ASP A 461 5.52 11.31 6.27
C ASP A 461 4.27 10.54 6.71
N ASN A 462 4.44 9.33 7.24
CA ASN A 462 3.29 8.60 7.81
C ASN A 462 2.90 9.12 9.21
N ILE A 463 3.77 9.85 9.90
CA ILE A 463 3.47 10.48 11.21
C ILE A 463 2.66 11.76 11.00
N HIS A 464 2.99 12.53 9.95
CA HIS A 464 2.36 13.79 9.58
C HIS A 464 1.78 13.70 8.15
N PRO A 465 0.58 13.11 7.93
CA PRO A 465 0.12 12.66 6.60
C PRO A 465 -0.09 13.75 5.53
N TRP A 466 -0.11 15.02 5.95
CA TRP A 466 -0.14 16.19 5.06
C TRP A 466 1.23 16.52 4.44
N VAL A 467 2.31 16.05 5.07
CA VAL A 467 3.68 16.23 4.58
C VAL A 467 3.97 15.23 3.47
N ARG A 468 4.14 15.75 2.25
CA ARG A 468 4.36 14.97 1.03
C ARG A 468 5.36 15.67 0.11
N GLY A 469 6.03 14.89 -0.73
CA GLY A 469 6.90 15.37 -1.77
C GLY A 469 6.99 14.38 -2.93
N TYR A 470 7.65 14.82 -4.00
CA TYR A 470 7.62 14.15 -5.29
C TYR A 470 8.99 14.17 -5.96
N VAL A 471 9.30 13.11 -6.71
CA VAL A 471 10.54 12.99 -7.48
C VAL A 471 10.22 12.62 -8.93
N TRP A 472 10.80 13.36 -9.85
CA TRP A 472 10.96 12.96 -11.24
C TRP A 472 12.43 12.68 -11.51
N ALA A 473 12.75 11.61 -12.25
CA ALA A 473 14.10 11.35 -12.72
C ALA A 473 14.12 11.09 -14.22
N PHE A 474 14.98 11.80 -14.94
CA PHE A 474 15.03 11.80 -16.40
C PHE A 474 16.34 11.19 -16.90
N ASP A 475 16.31 10.54 -18.06
CA ASP A 475 17.51 10.05 -18.76
C ASP A 475 18.30 11.17 -19.45
N HIS A 476 17.71 12.35 -19.63
CA HIS A 476 18.32 13.54 -20.21
C HIS A 476 18.35 14.71 -19.21
N PRO A 477 19.23 15.73 -19.39
CA PRO A 477 19.38 16.84 -18.42
C PRO A 477 18.39 18.00 -18.63
N TYR A 478 17.54 17.94 -19.65
CA TYR A 478 16.69 19.06 -20.07
C TYR A 478 15.36 19.15 -19.33
N PHE A 479 15.44 19.49 -18.04
CA PHE A 479 14.30 19.67 -17.15
C PHE A 479 14.56 20.78 -16.12
N ALA A 480 13.49 21.24 -15.46
CA ALA A 480 13.55 22.21 -14.37
C ALA A 480 12.33 22.06 -13.44
N VAL A 481 12.47 22.52 -12.20
CA VAL A 481 11.35 22.74 -11.27
C VAL A 481 11.15 24.24 -11.14
N THR A 482 9.91 24.72 -11.20
CA THR A 482 9.62 26.15 -11.10
C THR A 482 9.84 26.71 -9.70
N ASP A 483 10.37 27.93 -9.64
CA ASP A 483 10.54 28.68 -8.40
C ASP A 483 9.19 29.19 -7.83
N ALA A 484 9.23 29.90 -6.70
CA ALA A 484 8.04 30.48 -6.06
C ALA A 484 7.22 31.43 -6.96
N ASN A 485 7.85 31.99 -8.00
CA ASN A 485 7.23 32.90 -8.97
C ASN A 485 6.89 32.17 -10.29
N GLY A 486 6.98 30.84 -10.32
CA GLY A 486 6.72 30.01 -11.49
C GLY A 486 7.82 30.01 -12.55
N ASN A 487 8.97 30.67 -12.33
CA ASN A 487 10.01 30.75 -13.36
C ASN A 487 10.78 29.43 -13.45
N PHE A 488 11.19 29.07 -14.66
CA PHE A 488 12.11 27.96 -14.91
C PHE A 488 13.20 28.34 -15.91
N THR A 489 14.32 27.63 -15.84
CA THR A 489 15.45 27.77 -16.77
C THR A 489 16.00 26.38 -17.11
N ILE A 490 16.09 26.05 -18.38
CA ILE A 490 16.70 24.83 -18.90
C ILE A 490 17.94 25.24 -19.72
N PRO A 491 19.16 25.09 -19.17
CA PRO A 491 20.38 25.52 -19.84
C PRO A 491 20.77 24.57 -20.97
N ASN A 492 21.46 25.10 -21.98
CA ASN A 492 22.11 24.33 -23.05
C ASN A 492 21.18 23.33 -23.78
N ALA A 493 19.89 23.65 -23.92
CA ALA A 493 18.94 22.83 -24.65
C ALA A 493 19.24 22.85 -26.16
N PRO A 494 19.11 21.72 -26.86
CA PRO A 494 19.36 21.66 -28.31
C PRO A 494 18.39 22.55 -29.09
N ALA A 495 18.92 23.32 -30.04
CA ALA A 495 18.09 23.99 -31.03
C ALA A 495 17.31 22.98 -31.88
N GLY A 496 16.09 23.32 -32.29
CA GLY A 496 15.20 22.44 -33.06
C GLY A 496 13.76 22.45 -32.57
N THR A 497 12.95 21.54 -33.11
CA THR A 497 11.57 21.32 -32.66
C THR A 497 11.53 20.25 -31.57
N TRP A 498 10.88 20.57 -30.46
CA TRP A 498 10.76 19.73 -29.27
C TRP A 498 9.36 19.86 -28.70
N ARG A 499 8.98 18.99 -27.76
CA ARG A 499 7.74 19.16 -27.00
C ARG A 499 8.05 19.58 -25.57
N LEU A 500 7.41 20.64 -25.10
CA LEU A 500 7.47 21.08 -23.71
C LEU A 500 6.37 20.39 -22.91
N THR A 501 6.77 19.60 -21.92
CA THR A 501 5.83 18.97 -20.99
C THR A 501 5.88 19.69 -19.64
N VAL A 502 4.71 19.87 -19.02
CA VAL A 502 4.57 20.48 -17.70
C VAL A 502 3.70 19.59 -16.82
N TRP A 503 4.16 19.30 -15.61
CA TRP A 503 3.43 18.55 -14.60
C TRP A 503 3.43 19.30 -13.26
N HIS A 504 2.34 19.22 -12.51
CA HIS A 504 2.23 19.79 -11.16
C HIS A 504 1.57 18.77 -10.22
N GLU A 505 2.04 18.68 -8.98
CA GLU A 505 1.64 17.67 -7.99
C GLU A 505 0.12 17.58 -7.76
N LYS A 506 -0.57 18.73 -7.77
CA LYS A 506 -2.02 18.79 -7.54
C LYS A 506 -2.82 18.49 -8.81
N ALA A 507 -2.36 18.95 -9.96
CA ALA A 507 -3.16 19.00 -11.19
C ALA A 507 -2.73 17.98 -12.26
N GLY A 508 -1.65 17.24 -12.02
CA GLY A 508 -1.05 16.34 -12.98
C GLY A 508 -0.42 17.10 -14.15
N TYR A 509 -0.55 16.53 -15.35
CA TYR A 509 -0.04 17.17 -16.57
C TYR A 509 -0.90 18.36 -16.97
N ARG A 510 -0.27 19.39 -17.54
CA ARG A 510 -0.96 20.43 -18.30
C ARG A 510 -1.81 19.77 -19.38
N ASN A 511 -3.03 20.24 -19.59
CA ASN A 511 -4.07 19.65 -20.45
C ASN A 511 -4.49 18.21 -20.05
N GLY A 512 -4.27 17.81 -18.79
CA GLY A 512 -4.62 16.49 -18.29
C GLY A 512 -3.84 15.37 -18.98
N ALA A 513 -4.42 14.16 -19.05
CA ALA A 513 -3.74 13.01 -19.64
C ALA A 513 -3.29 13.22 -21.10
N ALA A 514 -3.99 14.08 -21.85
CA ALA A 514 -3.65 14.42 -23.23
C ALA A 514 -2.32 15.20 -23.35
N GLY A 515 -1.99 16.03 -22.38
CA GLY A 515 -0.74 16.80 -22.40
C GLY A 515 0.48 16.07 -21.83
N ARG A 516 0.37 14.76 -21.56
CA ARG A 516 1.52 13.91 -21.17
C ARG A 516 2.67 13.94 -22.19
N LEU A 517 2.36 14.15 -23.47
CA LEU A 517 3.35 14.27 -24.54
C LEU A 517 3.92 15.69 -24.68
N GLY A 518 3.35 16.68 -24.01
CA GLY A 518 3.72 18.08 -24.14
C GLY A 518 3.25 18.72 -25.45
N GLU A 519 3.47 20.03 -25.53
CA GLU A 519 3.14 20.86 -26.69
C GLU A 519 4.39 21.18 -27.51
N PRO A 520 4.31 21.19 -28.86
CA PRO A 520 5.43 21.57 -29.70
C PRO A 520 5.94 22.98 -29.41
N ILE A 521 7.26 23.13 -29.32
CA ILE A 521 7.98 24.39 -29.21
C ILE A 521 9.15 24.39 -30.20
N ALA A 522 9.48 25.57 -30.71
CA ALA A 522 10.66 25.78 -31.54
C ALA A 522 11.75 26.49 -30.73
N ILE A 523 12.91 25.85 -30.58
CA ILE A 523 14.09 26.43 -29.93
C ILE A 523 15.01 26.97 -31.02
N GLY A 524 15.01 28.29 -31.20
CA GLY A 524 15.85 28.97 -32.18
C GLY A 524 17.31 29.10 -31.71
N GLY A 525 18.29 28.87 -32.58
CA GLY A 525 19.72 28.89 -32.23
C GLY A 525 20.34 30.27 -31.91
N ASN A 526 19.56 31.33 -31.71
CA ASN A 526 20.05 32.69 -31.43
C ASN A 526 20.27 32.98 -29.93
N GLY A 527 20.52 31.96 -29.11
CA GLY A 527 21.13 32.10 -27.78
C GLY A 527 20.19 32.08 -26.57
N LYS A 528 18.91 32.49 -26.69
CA LYS A 528 17.89 32.32 -25.64
C LYS A 528 16.50 32.06 -26.24
N ALA A 529 15.81 31.03 -25.76
CA ALA A 529 14.41 30.76 -26.12
C ALA A 529 13.52 31.14 -24.93
N GLN A 530 12.92 32.32 -24.99
CA GLN A 530 11.99 32.81 -23.97
C GLN A 530 10.57 32.39 -24.35
N LEU A 531 10.01 31.41 -23.65
CA LEU A 531 8.68 30.86 -23.92
C LEU A 531 7.53 31.73 -23.37
N GLY A 532 7.86 32.78 -22.61
CA GLY A 532 6.85 33.63 -21.95
C GLY A 532 6.10 32.88 -20.85
N GLU A 533 4.80 33.17 -20.72
CA GLU A 533 3.92 32.49 -19.78
C GLU A 533 3.35 31.19 -20.36
N VAL A 534 3.48 30.10 -19.61
CA VAL A 534 2.94 28.79 -19.91
C VAL A 534 1.80 28.53 -18.93
N VAL A 535 0.56 28.75 -19.39
CA VAL A 535 -0.63 28.56 -18.54
C VAL A 535 -0.85 27.07 -18.26
N HIS A 536 -0.79 26.67 -16.98
CA HIS A 536 -1.05 25.29 -16.56
C HIS A 536 -2.56 25.02 -16.48
N ALA A 537 -3.25 25.05 -17.62
CA ALA A 537 -4.64 24.64 -17.72
C ALA A 537 -4.72 23.11 -17.57
N SER A 538 -5.42 22.60 -16.55
CA SER A 538 -5.61 21.16 -16.33
C SER A 538 -6.98 20.88 -15.70
N PRO A 539 -7.67 19.79 -16.09
CA PRO A 539 -8.88 19.36 -15.40
C PRO A 539 -8.60 18.94 -13.95
N GLY A 540 -7.34 18.61 -13.59
CA GLY A 540 -6.95 18.21 -12.24
C GLY A 540 -7.02 19.33 -11.18
N TRP A 541 -7.32 20.57 -11.57
CA TRP A 541 -7.63 21.64 -10.62
C TRP A 541 -9.05 21.56 -10.05
N ASN A 542 -9.92 20.71 -10.61
CA ASN A 542 -11.30 20.54 -10.16
C ASN A 542 -11.35 19.53 -8.99
N ASP A 543 -11.05 19.99 -7.77
CA ASP A 543 -11.26 19.26 -6.51
C ASP A 543 -11.49 20.21 -5.32
#